data_AF-A0A7K4AGZ7-F1
#
_entry.id   AF-A0A7K4AGZ7-F1
#
_cell.length_a   1.000
_cell.length_b   1.000
_cell.length_c   1.000
_cell.angle_alpha   90.00
_cell.angle_beta   90.00
_cell.angle_gamma   90.00
#
_symmetry.space_group_name_H-M   'P 1'
#
loop_
_entity.id
_entity.type
_entity.pdbx_description
1 polymer ?
#
loop_
_entity_poly.entity_id
_entity_poly.type
_entity_poly.pdbx_seq_one_letter_code
_entity_poly.pdbx_strand_id
1 'polypeptide(L)'
;MTLLMITDIRKSIYDSGSDIVTAVFMNGEVRGGDKIRFPDENILLALESATAQKDIPAIGVHCGDQYIRMRANPGHGLAVGERIRLESI
;
A
#
# COMPACT_ATOMS: atom_id res chain seq x y z
N MET A 1 -9.31 12.32 4.17
CA MET A 1 -8.54 12.02 2.94
C MET A 1 -7.19 11.47 3.35
N THR A 2 -6.86 10.27 2.90
CA THR A 2 -5.63 9.56 3.22
C THR A 2 -4.68 9.66 2.02
N LEU A 3 -3.44 10.06 2.26
CA LEU A 3 -2.42 10.09 1.22
C LEU A 3 -1.45 8.93 1.45
N LEU A 4 -1.23 8.12 0.43
CA LEU A 4 -0.26 7.05 0.41
C LEU A 4 0.88 7.37 -0.56
N MET A 5 2.09 6.92 -0.27
CA MET A 5 3.21 6.90 -1.22
C MET A 5 3.64 5.46 -1.47
N ILE A 6 3.69 5.06 -2.74
CA ILE A 6 4.14 3.71 -3.10
C ILE A 6 5.64 3.61 -2.92
N THR A 7 6.09 2.63 -2.15
CA THR A 7 7.50 2.43 -1.83
C THR A 7 8.07 1.19 -2.50
N ASP A 8 7.23 0.22 -2.88
CA ASP A 8 7.67 -1.04 -3.48
C ASP A 8 6.54 -1.69 -4.29
N ILE A 9 6.90 -2.33 -5.40
CA ILE A 9 6.01 -3.14 -6.24
C ILE A 9 6.77 -4.40 -6.63
N ARG A 10 6.19 -5.58 -6.36
CA ARG A 10 6.81 -6.88 -6.63
C ARG A 10 5.80 -7.88 -7.14
N LYS A 11 6.24 -8.78 -8.02
CA LYS A 11 5.39 -9.89 -8.48
C LYS A 11 5.01 -10.78 -7.29
N SER A 12 3.73 -11.12 -7.20
CA SER A 12 3.27 -12.13 -6.25
C SER A 12 3.77 -13.51 -6.69
N ILE A 13 4.45 -14.22 -5.78
CA ILE A 13 4.93 -15.58 -6.03
C ILE A 13 3.80 -16.61 -6.03
N TYR A 14 2.70 -16.31 -5.33
CA TYR A 14 1.55 -17.19 -5.19
C TYR A 14 0.51 -16.96 -6.30
N ASP A 15 0.41 -15.72 -6.79
CA ASP A 15 -0.56 -15.29 -7.77
C ASP A 15 0.16 -14.55 -8.90
N SER A 16 0.61 -15.30 -9.91
CA SER A 16 1.46 -14.77 -10.98
C SER A 16 0.80 -13.69 -11.84
N GLY A 17 -0.53 -13.55 -11.75
CA GLY A 17 -1.27 -12.47 -12.39
C GLY A 17 -1.17 -11.14 -11.67
N SER A 18 -0.80 -11.11 -10.39
CA SER A 18 -0.89 -9.92 -9.56
C SER A 18 0.45 -9.41 -9.06
N ASP A 19 0.47 -8.12 -8.75
CA ASP A 19 1.57 -7.46 -8.06
C ASP A 19 1.21 -7.23 -6.59
N ILE A 20 2.21 -7.28 -5.72
CA ILE A 20 2.15 -6.85 -4.34
C ILE A 20 2.72 -5.44 -4.29
N VAL A 21 1.89 -4.49 -3.86
CA VAL A 21 2.23 -3.08 -3.75
C VAL A 21 2.35 -2.75 -2.27
N THR A 22 3.46 -2.14 -1.88
CA THR A 22 3.64 -1.55 -0.55
C THR A 22 3.53 -0.04 -0.66
N ALA A 23 2.78 0.56 0.25
CA ALA A 23 2.70 2.00 0.36
C ALA A 23 2.71 2.46 1.81
N VAL A 24 3.29 3.63 2.06
CA VAL A 24 3.34 4.27 3.39
C VAL A 24 2.30 5.38 3.50
N PHE A 25 1.73 5.55 4.70
CA PHE A 25 0.79 6.63 4.99
C PHE A 25 1.55 7.94 5.21
N MET A 26 1.22 8.95 4.41
CA MET A 26 1.87 10.26 4.46
C MET A 26 1.19 11.23 5.44
N ASN A 27 -0.06 10.94 5.81
CA ASN A 27 -0.81 11.74 6.78
C ASN A 27 -0.70 11.04 8.13
N GLY A 28 -0.07 11.66 9.12
CA GLY A 28 0.27 11.06 10.43
C GLY A 28 -0.89 10.61 11.33
N GLU A 29 -2.07 10.36 10.78
CA GLU A 29 -3.17 9.70 11.45
C GLU A 29 -3.03 8.18 11.33
N VAL A 30 -2.97 7.48 12.47
CA VAL A 30 -2.93 6.02 12.51
C VAL A 30 -4.27 5.47 12.01
N ARG A 31 -4.27 4.79 10.86
CA ARG A 31 -5.48 4.24 10.20
C ARG A 31 -5.41 2.73 10.08
N GLY A 32 -6.33 2.01 10.74
CA GLY A 32 -6.49 0.57 10.51
C GLY A 32 -6.76 0.28 9.03
N GLY A 33 -6.15 -0.76 8.47
CA GLY A 33 -6.29 -1.12 7.04
C GLY A 33 -7.74 -1.31 6.61
N ASP A 34 -8.58 -1.73 7.54
CA ASP A 34 -10.02 -2.01 7.39
C ASP A 34 -10.86 -0.76 7.06
N LYS A 35 -10.30 0.45 7.21
CA LYS A 35 -10.99 1.74 7.00
C LYS A 35 -10.66 2.41 5.68
N ILE A 36 -10.02 1.70 4.75
CA ILE A 36 -9.51 2.27 3.51
C ILE A 36 -10.31 1.70 2.35
N ARG A 37 -11.15 2.54 1.72
CA ARG A 37 -11.72 2.20 0.42
C ARG A 37 -10.81 2.71 -0.67
N PHE A 38 -10.53 1.81 -1.61
CA PHE A 38 -9.85 2.17 -2.84
C PHE A 38 -10.89 2.70 -3.83
N PRO A 39 -10.56 3.76 -4.58
CA PRO A 39 -11.46 4.27 -5.62
C PRO A 39 -11.77 3.20 -6.68
N ASP A 40 -10.91 2.18 -6.82
CA ASP A 40 -11.17 1.00 -7.63
C ASP A 40 -10.83 -0.28 -6.85
N GLU A 41 -11.79 -0.76 -6.05
CA GLU A 41 -11.69 -2.02 -5.30
C GLU A 41 -11.50 -3.24 -6.23
N ASN A 42 -11.82 -3.12 -7.53
CA ASN A 42 -11.54 -4.16 -8.52
C ASN A 42 -10.08 -4.18 -8.96
N ILE A 43 -9.28 -3.15 -8.68
CA ILE A 43 -7.86 -3.09 -9.02
C ILE A 43 -6.98 -3.37 -7.79
N LEU A 44 -7.40 -2.94 -6.60
CA LEU A 44 -6.59 -3.01 -5.38
C LEU A 44 -7.32 -3.69 -4.22
N LEU A 45 -6.69 -4.73 -3.66
CA LEU A 45 -7.15 -5.44 -2.48
C LEU A 45 -6.15 -5.28 -1.33
N ALA A 46 -6.57 -4.71 -0.20
CA ALA A 46 -5.74 -4.65 1.00
C ALA A 46 -5.46 -6.05 1.55
N LEU A 47 -4.20 -6.34 1.86
CA LEU A 47 -3.77 -7.61 2.45
C LEU A 47 -3.44 -7.45 3.94
N GLU A 48 -2.73 -6.38 4.28
CA GLU A 48 -2.39 -6.04 5.66
C GLU A 48 -2.06 -4.55 5.81
N SER A 49 -2.21 -4.04 7.03
CA SER A 49 -1.71 -2.72 7.46
C SER A 49 -1.05 -2.86 8.82
N ALA A 50 0.11 -2.22 8.98
CA ALA A 50 0.85 -2.25 10.25
C ALA A 50 1.72 -0.99 10.41
N THR A 51 2.10 -0.71 11.66
CA THR A 51 3.15 0.24 11.98
C THR A 51 4.47 -0.50 12.10
N ALA A 52 5.45 -0.12 11.29
CA ALA A 52 6.75 -0.77 11.25
C ALA A 52 7.49 -0.57 12.59
N GLN A 53 7.83 -1.68 13.24
CA GLN A 53 8.57 -1.66 14.51
C GLN A 53 10.09 -1.51 14.32
N LYS A 54 10.55 -1.56 13.07
CA LYS A 54 11.94 -1.43 12.63
C LYS A 54 11.96 -1.05 11.16
N ASP A 55 13.11 -0.60 10.67
CA ASP A 55 13.31 -0.38 9.24
C ASP A 55 13.14 -1.68 8.44
N ILE A 56 12.46 -1.58 7.30
CA ILE A 56 12.29 -2.64 6.32
C ILE A 56 12.78 -2.12 4.95
N PRO A 57 14.11 -2.04 4.73
CA PRO A 57 14.68 -1.39 3.55
C PRO A 57 14.23 -2.03 2.23
N ALA A 58 13.95 -3.33 2.25
CA ALA A 58 13.49 -4.07 1.07
C ALA A 58 12.24 -3.41 0.46
N ILE A 59 11.31 -2.92 1.27
CA ILE A 59 10.03 -2.35 0.80
C ILE A 59 9.95 -0.84 1.02
N GLY A 60 11.09 -0.18 1.30
CA GLY A 60 11.17 1.26 1.50
C GLY A 60 10.35 1.79 2.68
N VAL A 61 10.22 1.01 3.75
CA VAL A 61 9.46 1.37 4.97
C VAL A 61 10.44 1.62 6.12
N HIS A 62 10.28 2.72 6.86
CA HIS A 62 11.09 3.09 8.02
C HIS A 62 10.39 2.78 9.34
N CYS A 63 11.17 2.66 10.42
CA CYS A 63 10.65 2.49 11.76
C CYS A 63 9.69 3.63 12.13
N GLY A 64 8.49 3.28 12.60
CA GLY A 64 7.42 4.23 12.92
C GLY A 64 6.49 4.54 11.75
N ASP A 65 6.87 4.22 10.51
CA ASP A 65 5.97 4.37 9.37
C ASP A 65 4.77 3.44 9.54
N GLN A 66 3.60 3.98 9.29
CA GLN A 66 2.47 3.14 8.97
C GLN A 66 2.53 2.77 7.49
N TYR A 67 2.35 1.49 7.17
CA TYR A 67 2.35 1.00 5.80
C TYR A 67 1.17 0.05 5.56
N ILE A 68 0.80 -0.09 4.30
CA ILE A 68 -0.21 -1.03 3.81
C ILE A 68 0.39 -1.85 2.68
N ARG A 69 0.13 -3.16 2.69
CA ARG A 69 0.40 -4.05 1.56
C ARG A 69 -0.91 -4.38 0.86
N MET A 70 -0.88 -4.28 -0.46
CA MET A 70 -2.05 -4.46 -1.32
C MET A 70 -1.70 -5.45 -2.43
N ARG A 71 -2.68 -6.22 -2.88
CA ARG A 71 -2.63 -6.92 -4.15
C ARG A 71 -3.19 -6.01 -5.23
N ALA A 72 -2.45 -5.85 -6.32
CA ALA A 72 -2.86 -5.12 -7.49
C ALA A 72 -3.05 -6.05 -8.68
N ASN A 73 -4.12 -5.86 -9.44
CA ASN A 73 -4.37 -6.58 -10.68
C ASN A 73 -3.39 -6.18 -11.78
N PRO A 74 -3.14 -7.05 -12.78
CA PRO A 74 -2.22 -6.72 -13.85
C PRO A 74 -2.71 -5.49 -14.62
N GLY A 75 -1.80 -4.60 -14.99
CA GLY A 75 -2.14 -3.34 -15.65
C GLY A 75 -2.64 -2.24 -14.70
N HIS A 76 -2.43 -2.37 -13.39
CA HIS A 76 -2.81 -1.36 -12.39
C HIS A 76 -2.22 0.05 -12.61
N GLY A 77 -1.18 0.20 -13.45
CA GLY A 77 -0.62 1.50 -13.85
C GLY A 77 0.18 2.24 -12.78
N LEU A 78 0.29 1.66 -11.57
CA LEU A 78 0.98 2.26 -10.43
C LEU A 78 2.51 2.17 -10.57
N ALA A 79 3.21 3.18 -10.04
CA ALA A 79 4.67 3.23 -10.01
C ALA A 79 5.24 3.51 -8.60
N VAL A 80 6.44 3.00 -8.32
CA VAL A 80 7.17 3.37 -7.08
C VAL A 80 7.43 4.88 -7.08
N GLY A 81 7.16 5.52 -5.93
CA GLY A 81 7.22 6.97 -5.75
C GLY A 81 5.92 7.70 -6.06
N GLU A 82 4.94 7.03 -6.65
CA GLU A 82 3.62 7.60 -6.91
C GLU A 82 2.85 7.86 -5.61
N ARG A 83 2.05 8.93 -5.61
CA ARG A 83 1.19 9.30 -4.48
C ARG A 83 -0.26 9.05 -4.81
N ILE A 84 -0.92 8.19 -4.04
CA ILE A 84 -2.33 7.85 -4.21
C ILE A 84 -3.14 8.56 -3.14
N ARG A 85 -4.25 9.20 -3.54
CA ARG A 85 -5.25 9.73 -2.62
C ARG A 85 -6.36 8.72 -2.45
N LEU A 86 -6.63 8.36 -1.20
CA LEU A 86 -7.72 7.48 -0.82
C LEU A 86 -8.74 8.28 -0.02
N GLU A 87 -10.01 8.09 -0.36
CA GLU A 87 -11.11 8.64 0.42
C GLU A 87 -11.35 7.74 1.62
N SER A 88 -11.35 8.36 2.80
CA SER A 88 -11.81 7.70 4.02
C SER A 88 -13.31 7.88 4.06
N ILE A 89 -14.04 6.81 4.31
CA ILE A 89 -15.40 6.90 4.84
C ILE A 89 -15.30 7.41 6.29
#